data_AF-A0A2H0ML48-F1
#
_entry.id   AF-A0A2H0ML48-F1
#
_cell.length_a   1.000
_cell.length_b   1.000
_cell.length_c   1.000
_cell.angle_alpha   90.00
_cell.angle_beta   90.00
_cell.angle_gamma   90.00
#
_symmetry.space_group_name_H-M   'P 1'
#
loop_
_entity.id
_entity.type
_entity.pdbx_description
1 polymer ?
#
loop_
_entity_poly.entity_id
_entity_poly.type
_entity_poly.pdbx_seq_one_letter_code
_entity_poly.pdbx_strand_id
1 'polypeptide(L)'
;MEDSPDLDDVHSTIKGEVEEKRGKWGKRISFWGSFVLATAVTFWYYTHTPPDTEEMKQMRLFFKNNANEVMSFVNLPHEEMVERAKKMDHPFYKTFPRKTAIERDKIRALVHISTDYTPNQYWFNIVSLWLIAFTTLWFLGLMIEASLIIVQKEREDRLRKLHLEGKGRQK
;
A
#
# COMPACT_ATOMS: atom_id res chain seq x y z
N MET A 1 45.42 -42.66 -18.40
CA MET A 1 44.69 -41.93 -19.45
C MET A 1 43.68 -41.11 -18.68
N GLU A 2 44.03 -39.87 -18.35
CA GLU A 2 43.15 -38.98 -17.58
C GLU A 2 41.92 -38.71 -18.44
N ASP A 3 40.75 -39.07 -17.93
CA ASP A 3 39.45 -38.71 -18.50
C ASP A 3 39.35 -37.19 -18.43
N SER A 4 39.72 -36.52 -19.52
CA SER A 4 39.56 -35.07 -19.66
C SER A 4 38.05 -34.80 -19.66
N PRO A 5 37.52 -34.02 -18.70
CA PRO A 5 36.10 -33.76 -18.63
C PRO A 5 35.64 -33.12 -19.94
N ASP A 6 34.54 -33.66 -20.49
CA ASP A 6 33.95 -33.19 -21.74
C ASP A 6 33.63 -31.69 -21.59
N LEU A 7 34.16 -30.86 -22.48
CA LEU A 7 34.05 -29.39 -22.40
C LEU A 7 32.58 -28.93 -22.38
N ASP A 8 31.69 -29.72 -22.98
CA ASP A 8 30.25 -29.49 -22.99
C ASP A 8 29.62 -29.66 -21.60
N ASP A 9 30.14 -30.55 -20.76
CA ASP A 9 29.63 -30.85 -19.41
C ASP A 9 30.02 -29.75 -18.41
N VAL A 10 31.27 -29.28 -18.51
CA VAL A 10 31.79 -28.14 -17.73
C VAL A 10 31.03 -26.86 -18.07
N HIS A 11 30.77 -26.61 -19.35
CA HIS A 11 30.00 -25.43 -19.78
C HIS A 11 28.54 -25.50 -19.30
N SER A 12 27.92 -26.69 -19.30
CA SER A 12 26.54 -26.88 -18.82
C SER A 12 26.43 -26.65 -17.30
N THR A 13 27.42 -27.10 -16.54
CA THR A 13 27.50 -26.95 -15.09
C THR A 13 27.70 -25.48 -14.70
N ILE A 14 28.63 -24.78 -15.36
CA ILE A 14 28.86 -23.34 -15.14
C ILE A 14 27.59 -22.53 -15.45
N LYS A 15 26.88 -22.88 -16.52
CA LYS A 15 25.66 -22.18 -16.91
C LYS A 15 24.53 -22.37 -15.89
N GLY A 16 24.35 -23.60 -15.39
CA GLY A 16 23.39 -23.89 -14.33
C GLY A 16 23.67 -23.12 -13.03
N GLU A 17 24.94 -23.05 -12.61
CA GLU A 17 25.34 -22.28 -11.43
C GLU A 17 25.12 -20.77 -11.59
N VAL A 18 25.40 -20.22 -12.79
CA VAL A 18 25.18 -18.80 -13.09
C VAL A 18 23.70 -18.47 -13.09
N GLU A 19 22.83 -19.31 -13.66
CA GLU A 19 21.38 -19.12 -13.61
C GLU A 19 20.83 -19.19 -12.18
N GLU A 20 21.31 -20.13 -11.37
CA GLU A 20 20.89 -20.25 -9.96
C GLU A 20 21.31 -19.02 -9.14
N LYS A 21 22.56 -18.55 -9.30
CA LYS A 21 23.05 -17.33 -8.65
C LYS A 21 22.29 -16.11 -9.14
N ARG A 22 21.99 -16.01 -10.44
CA ARG A 22 21.22 -14.91 -11.04
C ARG A 22 19.78 -14.90 -10.55
N GLY A 23 19.14 -16.06 -10.39
CA GLY A 23 17.79 -16.16 -9.81
C GLY A 23 17.72 -15.75 -8.33
N LYS A 24 18.74 -16.09 -7.54
CA LYS A 24 18.83 -15.64 -6.13
C LYS A 24 19.07 -14.13 -6.02
N TRP A 25 19.87 -13.55 -6.92
CA TRP A 25 20.12 -12.10 -6.96
C TRP A 25 18.93 -11.31 -7.54
N GLY A 26 18.24 -11.82 -8.56
CA GLY A 26 17.02 -11.24 -9.13
C GLY A 26 15.95 -11.06 -8.06
N LYS A 27 15.62 -12.13 -7.31
CA LYS A 27 14.66 -12.08 -6.21
C LYS A 27 14.97 -11.00 -5.17
N ARG A 28 16.26 -10.76 -4.89
CA ARG A 28 16.69 -9.70 -3.97
C ARG A 28 16.50 -8.31 -4.58
N ILE A 29 16.80 -8.15 -5.86
CA ILE A 29 16.60 -6.89 -6.60
C ILE A 29 15.11 -6.58 -6.74
N SER A 30 14.27 -7.57 -7.06
CA SER A 30 12.81 -7.42 -7.09
C SER A 30 12.29 -6.99 -5.73
N PHE A 31 12.74 -7.64 -4.64
CA PHE A 31 12.35 -7.24 -3.29
C PHE A 31 12.73 -5.79 -2.96
N TRP A 32 13.99 -5.41 -3.15
CA TRP A 32 14.47 -4.06 -2.82
C TRP A 32 13.87 -2.99 -3.71
N GLY A 33 13.71 -3.27 -5.00
CA GLY A 33 13.05 -2.36 -5.94
C GLY A 33 11.60 -2.10 -5.56
N SER A 34 10.85 -3.16 -5.25
CA SER A 34 9.46 -3.03 -4.79
C SER A 34 9.35 -2.33 -3.45
N PHE A 35 10.30 -2.56 -2.52
CA PHE A 35 10.34 -1.88 -1.23
C PHE A 35 10.54 -0.37 -1.37
N VAL A 36 11.53 0.05 -2.16
CA VAL A 36 11.80 1.49 -2.40
C VAL A 36 10.63 2.14 -3.11
N LEU A 37 10.07 1.48 -4.13
CA LEU A 37 8.97 2.03 -4.91
C LEU A 37 7.68 2.14 -4.09
N ALA A 38 7.34 1.12 -3.29
CA ALA A 38 6.19 1.18 -2.38
C ALA A 38 6.34 2.27 -1.32
N THR A 39 7.56 2.46 -0.81
CA THR A 39 7.88 3.54 0.13
C THR A 39 7.70 4.91 -0.53
N ALA A 40 8.17 5.09 -1.78
CA ALA A 40 7.99 6.33 -2.54
C ALA A 40 6.51 6.64 -2.81
N VAL A 41 5.71 5.65 -3.22
CA VAL A 41 4.26 5.80 -3.43
C VAL A 41 3.56 6.17 -2.13
N THR A 42 3.91 5.52 -1.02
CA THR A 42 3.32 5.80 0.29
C THR A 42 3.72 7.19 0.79
N PHE A 43 4.97 7.60 0.57
CA PHE A 43 5.44 8.94 0.92
C PHE A 43 4.72 10.01 0.11
N TRP A 44 4.57 9.79 -1.20
CA TRP A 44 3.79 10.66 -2.07
C TRP A 44 2.33 10.79 -1.60
N TYR A 45 1.70 9.68 -1.23
CA TYR A 45 0.35 9.67 -0.69
C TYR A 45 0.26 10.46 0.63
N TYR A 46 1.24 10.28 1.52
CA TYR A 46 1.35 10.99 2.78
C TYR A 46 1.47 12.51 2.58
N THR A 47 2.29 12.97 1.63
CA THR A 47 2.45 14.41 1.35
C THR A 47 1.20 15.06 0.76
N HIS A 48 0.40 14.31 -0.01
CA HIS A 48 -0.82 14.83 -0.64
C HIS A 48 -2.08 14.67 0.23
N THR A 49 -2.04 13.85 1.27
CA THR A 49 -3.16 13.60 2.18
C THR A 49 -2.74 14.02 3.59
N PRO A 50 -2.74 15.33 3.89
CA PRO A 50 -2.23 15.83 5.16
C PRO A 50 -3.03 15.21 6.31
N PRO A 51 -2.35 14.76 7.38
CA PRO A 51 -3.04 14.25 8.57
C PRO A 51 -3.94 15.34 9.16
N ASP A 52 -5.06 14.93 9.77
CA ASP A 52 -5.94 15.85 10.51
C ASP A 52 -5.08 16.72 11.46
N THR A 53 -5.32 18.03 11.46
CA THR A 53 -4.64 18.94 12.38
C THR A 53 -4.94 18.56 13.83
N GLU A 54 -4.10 19.00 14.77
CA GLU A 54 -4.29 18.66 16.18
C GLU A 54 -5.65 19.15 16.71
N GLU A 55 -6.10 20.32 16.27
CA GLU A 55 -7.42 20.87 16.59
C GLU A 55 -8.56 19.97 16.05
N MET A 56 -8.44 19.48 14.82
CA MET A 56 -9.44 18.57 14.24
C MET A 56 -9.47 17.23 14.96
N LYS A 57 -8.32 16.70 15.37
CA LYS A 57 -8.25 15.47 16.19
C LYS A 57 -8.93 15.66 17.54
N GLN A 58 -8.65 16.76 18.24
CA GLN A 58 -9.28 17.08 19.51
C GLN A 58 -10.78 17.27 19.37
N MET A 59 -11.25 17.90 18.29
CA MET A 59 -12.67 18.06 18.02
C MET A 59 -13.36 16.70 17.74
N ARG A 60 -12.74 15.83 16.94
CA ARG A 60 -13.26 14.46 16.70
C ARG A 60 -13.26 13.62 17.97
N LEU A 61 -12.23 13.73 18.82
CA LEU A 61 -12.18 13.06 20.12
C LEU A 61 -13.28 13.57 21.06
N PHE A 62 -13.51 14.89 21.09
CA PHE A 62 -14.61 15.48 21.83
C PHE A 62 -15.96 14.93 21.38
N PHE A 63 -16.21 14.86 20.06
CA PHE A 63 -17.43 14.28 19.52
C PHE A 63 -17.57 12.80 19.84
N LYS A 64 -16.51 12.02 19.73
CA LYS A 64 -16.52 10.60 20.11
C LYS A 64 -16.86 10.40 21.58
N ASN A 65 -16.19 11.13 22.47
CA ASN A 65 -16.37 10.99 23.92
C ASN A 65 -17.75 11.47 24.40
N ASN A 66 -18.35 12.42 23.69
CA ASN A 66 -19.65 13.01 24.02
C ASN A 66 -20.71 12.72 22.95
N ALA A 67 -20.60 11.59 22.25
CA ALA A 67 -21.38 11.31 21.05
C ALA A 67 -22.89 11.47 21.26
N ASN A 68 -23.42 10.91 22.34
CA ASN A 68 -24.85 11.02 22.66
C ASN A 68 -25.27 12.47 22.94
N GLU A 69 -24.50 13.21 23.74
CA GLU A 69 -24.80 14.61 24.07
C GLU A 69 -24.75 15.50 22.83
N VAL A 70 -23.66 15.42 22.07
CA VAL A 70 -23.46 16.20 20.84
C VAL A 70 -24.53 15.85 19.81
N MET A 71 -24.85 14.57 19.63
CA MET A 71 -25.87 14.12 18.69
C MET A 71 -27.27 14.59 19.09
N SER A 72 -27.60 14.51 20.38
CA SER A 72 -28.84 15.05 20.90
C SER A 72 -28.94 16.56 20.68
N PHE A 73 -27.82 17.30 20.76
CA PHE A 73 -27.78 18.75 20.60
C PHE A 73 -27.90 19.19 19.14
N VAL A 74 -27.16 18.57 18.21
CA VAL A 74 -27.18 18.96 16.78
C VAL A 74 -28.50 18.62 16.08
N ASN A 75 -29.32 17.77 16.69
CA ASN A 75 -30.65 17.41 16.20
C ASN A 75 -31.79 18.26 16.79
N LEU A 76 -31.49 19.16 17.75
CA LEU A 76 -32.52 20.06 18.31
C LEU A 76 -33.01 21.10 17.30
N PRO A 77 -34.26 21.57 17.43
CA PRO A 77 -34.71 22.80 16.80
C PRO A 77 -33.80 23.98 17.18
N HIS A 78 -33.66 24.95 16.27
CA HIS A 78 -32.70 26.04 16.44
C HIS A 78 -32.92 26.86 17.72
N GLU A 79 -34.18 27.10 18.10
CA GLU A 79 -34.54 27.87 19.31
C GLU A 79 -34.08 27.16 20.59
N GLU A 80 -34.42 25.88 20.74
CA GLU A 80 -33.99 25.04 21.87
C GLU A 80 -32.48 24.86 21.92
N MET A 81 -31.84 24.78 20.75
CA MET A 81 -30.39 24.69 20.63
C MET A 81 -29.69 25.93 21.19
N VAL A 82 -30.22 27.12 20.95
CA VAL A 82 -29.68 28.39 21.50
C VAL A 82 -29.83 28.45 23.01
N GLU A 83 -30.95 27.97 23.56
CA GLU A 83 -31.14 27.91 25.01
C GLU A 83 -30.22 26.90 25.68
N ARG A 84 -30.09 25.70 25.10
CA ARG A 84 -29.21 24.66 25.61
C ARG A 84 -27.74 25.07 25.53
N ALA A 85 -27.36 25.81 24.49
CA ALA A 85 -26.01 26.35 24.33
C ALA A 85 -25.59 27.30 25.46
N LYS A 86 -26.53 28.02 26.09
CA LYS A 86 -26.24 28.91 27.24
C LYS A 86 -25.85 28.13 28.50
N LYS A 87 -26.34 26.91 28.64
CA LYS A 87 -26.10 26.03 29.80
C LYS A 87 -24.84 25.17 29.63
N MET A 88 -24.30 25.11 28.42
CA MET A 88 -23.16 24.27 28.05
C MET A 88 -21.87 25.09 28.08
N ASP A 89 -20.79 24.50 28.61
CA ASP A 89 -19.54 25.25 28.77
C ASP A 89 -18.68 25.23 27.49
N HIS A 90 -18.66 24.10 26.77
CA HIS A 90 -17.75 23.88 25.64
C HIS A 90 -17.99 24.86 24.47
N PRO A 91 -16.94 25.44 23.85
CA PRO A 91 -17.06 26.43 22.76
C PRO A 91 -17.86 25.96 21.55
N PHE A 92 -17.85 24.65 21.27
CA PHE A 92 -18.66 24.03 20.22
C PHE A 92 -20.14 24.38 20.35
N TYR A 93 -20.72 24.21 21.55
CA TYR A 93 -22.15 24.41 21.77
C TYR A 93 -22.56 25.88 21.61
N LYS A 94 -21.66 26.80 21.94
CA LYS A 94 -21.88 28.25 21.81
C LYS A 94 -21.75 28.73 20.35
N THR A 95 -20.88 28.11 19.56
CA THR A 95 -20.57 28.52 18.18
C THR A 95 -21.46 27.85 17.15
N PHE A 96 -21.86 26.59 17.37
CA PHE A 96 -22.65 25.81 16.42
C PHE A 96 -24.02 26.44 16.05
N PRO A 97 -24.83 26.99 16.99
CA PRO A 97 -26.09 27.64 16.64
C PRO A 97 -25.90 28.87 15.76
N ARG A 98 -24.76 29.58 15.91
CA ARG A 98 -24.45 30.82 15.17
C ARG A 98 -24.00 30.56 13.73
N LYS A 99 -23.75 29.30 13.36
CA LYS A 99 -23.34 28.90 12.01
C LYS A 99 -24.51 28.91 11.04
N THR A 100 -24.20 29.11 9.77
CA THR A 100 -25.18 29.03 8.68
C THR A 100 -25.73 27.61 8.55
N ALA A 101 -26.91 27.44 7.95
CA ALA A 101 -27.50 26.11 7.75
C ALA A 101 -26.56 25.13 7.03
N ILE A 102 -25.88 25.60 5.97
CA ILE A 102 -24.92 24.82 5.18
C ILE A 102 -23.74 24.36 6.04
N GLU A 103 -23.18 25.25 6.88
CA GLU A 103 -22.08 24.87 7.78
C GLU A 103 -22.54 23.90 8.86
N ARG A 104 -23.77 24.07 9.39
CA ARG A 104 -24.33 23.14 10.38
C ARG A 104 -24.51 21.74 9.81
N ASP A 105 -24.95 21.63 8.56
CA ASP A 105 -25.07 20.32 7.90
C ASP A 105 -23.71 19.64 7.69
N LYS A 106 -22.68 20.41 7.31
CA LYS A 106 -21.30 19.90 7.24
C LYS A 106 -20.81 19.40 8.60
N ILE A 107 -21.06 20.16 9.67
CA ILE A 107 -20.67 19.78 11.03
C ILE A 107 -21.49 18.56 11.50
N ARG A 108 -22.79 18.48 11.19
CA ARG A 108 -23.62 17.32 11.52
C ARG A 108 -23.09 16.05 10.86
N ALA A 109 -22.70 16.13 9.58
CA ALA A 109 -22.03 15.03 8.88
C ALA A 109 -20.70 14.67 9.56
N LEU A 110 -19.90 15.68 9.95
CA LEU A 110 -18.63 15.45 10.66
C LEU A 110 -18.84 14.75 12.01
N VAL A 111 -19.85 15.15 12.80
CA VAL A 111 -20.18 14.49 14.07
C VAL A 111 -20.53 13.02 13.84
N HIS A 112 -21.36 12.75 12.83
CA HIS A 112 -21.74 11.38 12.48
C HIS A 112 -20.52 10.52 12.10
N ILE A 113 -19.59 11.05 11.30
CA ILE A 113 -18.35 10.36 10.91
C ILE A 113 -17.39 10.21 12.10
N SER A 114 -17.34 11.18 12.99
CA SER A 114 -16.40 11.21 14.12
C SER A 114 -16.75 10.25 15.25
N THR A 115 -18.00 9.79 15.31
CA THR A 115 -18.45 8.83 16.35
C THR A 115 -17.65 7.52 16.26
N ASP A 116 -17.31 7.10 15.04
CA ASP A 116 -16.51 5.92 14.76
C ASP A 116 -15.00 6.23 14.63
N TYR A 117 -14.56 7.43 15.00
CA TYR A 117 -13.17 7.84 14.84
C TYR A 117 -12.22 6.97 15.68
N THR A 118 -11.20 6.39 15.03
CA THR A 118 -10.08 5.77 15.73
C THR A 118 -8.79 6.50 15.36
N PRO A 119 -8.05 7.08 16.32
CA PRO A 119 -6.82 7.84 16.04
C PRO A 119 -5.79 7.05 15.23
N ASN A 120 -5.79 5.72 15.39
CA ASN A 120 -4.87 4.81 14.72
C ASN A 120 -5.28 4.46 13.28
N GLN A 121 -6.49 4.85 12.84
CA GLN A 121 -7.00 4.52 11.51
C GLN A 121 -6.14 5.10 10.39
N TYR A 122 -5.60 6.30 10.59
CA TYR A 122 -4.71 6.92 9.62
C TYR A 122 -3.44 6.10 9.41
N TRP A 123 -2.77 5.74 10.51
CA TRP A 123 -1.56 4.91 10.47
C TRP A 123 -1.85 3.52 9.92
N PHE A 124 -2.98 2.93 10.28
CA PHE A 124 -3.44 1.66 9.72
C PHE A 124 -3.62 1.77 8.20
N ASN A 125 -4.23 2.85 7.70
CA ASN A 125 -4.39 3.09 6.26
C ASN A 125 -3.05 3.27 5.55
N ILE A 126 -2.12 4.03 6.12
CA ILE A 126 -0.79 4.25 5.55
C ILE A 126 0.02 2.95 5.49
N VAL A 127 0.05 2.18 6.58
CA VAL A 127 0.76 0.89 6.62
C VAL A 127 0.09 -0.12 5.69
N SER A 128 -1.24 -0.16 5.65
CA SER A 128 -1.97 -1.06 4.74
C SER A 128 -1.72 -0.70 3.28
N LEU A 129 -1.73 0.59 2.94
CA LEU A 129 -1.40 1.07 1.60
C LEU A 129 0.01 0.65 1.21
N TRP A 130 0.99 0.87 2.10
CA TRP A 130 2.37 0.45 1.87
C TRP A 130 2.47 -1.06 1.65
N LEU A 131 1.79 -1.85 2.49
CA LEU A 131 1.81 -3.31 2.41
C LEU A 131 1.19 -3.81 1.10
N ILE A 132 0.04 -3.27 0.70
CA ILE A 132 -0.63 -3.63 -0.56
C ILE A 132 0.24 -3.25 -1.75
N ALA A 133 0.78 -2.02 -1.77
CA ALA A 133 1.66 -1.56 -2.85
C ALA A 133 2.94 -2.40 -2.95
N PHE A 134 3.57 -2.69 -1.80
CA PHE A 134 4.77 -3.51 -1.75
C PHE A 134 4.53 -4.93 -2.25
N THR A 135 3.50 -5.60 -1.74
CA THR A 135 3.19 -6.99 -2.11
C THR A 135 2.80 -7.11 -3.58
N THR A 136 2.01 -6.18 -4.12
CA THR A 136 1.64 -6.16 -5.54
C THR A 136 2.84 -5.92 -6.45
N LEU A 137 3.68 -4.93 -6.16
CA LEU A 137 4.89 -4.65 -6.94
C LEU A 137 5.89 -5.80 -6.86
N TRP A 138 6.07 -6.40 -5.68
CA TRP A 138 6.98 -7.52 -5.50
C TRP A 138 6.48 -8.75 -6.27
N PHE A 139 5.20 -9.08 -6.14
CA PHE A 139 4.61 -10.18 -6.89
C PHE A 139 4.75 -9.98 -8.40
N LEU A 140 4.51 -8.77 -8.90
CA LEU A 140 4.69 -8.46 -10.31
C LEU A 140 6.15 -8.64 -10.77
N GLY A 141 7.12 -8.21 -9.95
CA GLY A 141 8.54 -8.44 -10.22
C GLY A 141 8.89 -9.93 -10.33
N LEU A 142 8.38 -10.76 -9.42
CA LEU A 142 8.57 -12.22 -9.48
C LEU A 142 7.94 -12.83 -10.75
N MET A 143 6.77 -12.36 -11.16
CA MET A 143 6.10 -12.84 -12.38
C MET A 143 6.89 -12.50 -13.64
N ILE A 144 7.49 -11.30 -13.70
CA ILE A 144 8.36 -10.89 -14.81
C ILE A 144 9.61 -11.78 -14.85
N GLU A 145 10.27 -12.01 -13.71
CA GLU A 145 11.43 -12.91 -13.62
C GLU A 145 11.10 -14.33 -14.09
N ALA A 146 9.99 -14.88 -13.62
CA ALA A 146 9.54 -16.22 -14.00
C ALA A 146 9.25 -16.31 -15.51
N SER A 147 8.59 -15.30 -16.08
CA SER A 147 8.31 -15.23 -17.52
C SER A 147 9.60 -15.18 -18.34
N LEU A 148 10.60 -14.39 -17.90
CA LEU A 148 11.89 -14.30 -18.57
C LEU A 148 12.66 -15.63 -18.54
N ILE A 149 12.62 -16.36 -17.42
CA ILE A 149 13.26 -17.68 -17.29
C ILE A 149 12.61 -18.68 -18.25
N ILE A 150 11.29 -18.70 -18.36
CA ILE A 150 10.57 -19.60 -19.29
C ILE A 150 10.99 -19.32 -20.73
N VAL A 151 11.02 -18.04 -21.13
CA VAL A 151 11.41 -17.64 -22.50
C VAL A 151 12.88 -17.97 -22.79
N GLN A 152 13.78 -17.79 -21.81
CA GLN A 152 15.18 -18.16 -21.94
C GLN A 152 15.35 -19.66 -22.13
N LYS A 153 14.73 -20.47 -21.26
CA LYS A 153 14.76 -21.94 -21.36
C LYS A 153 14.28 -22.44 -22.72
N GLU A 154 13.19 -21.89 -23.24
CA GLU A 154 12.66 -22.26 -24.55
C GLU A 154 13.62 -21.91 -25.71
N ARG A 155 14.32 -20.76 -25.63
CA ARG A 155 15.37 -20.42 -26.60
C ARG A 155 16.53 -21.40 -26.54
N GLU A 156 16.94 -21.82 -25.35
CA GLU A 156 18.04 -22.76 -25.17
C GLU A 156 17.70 -24.15 -25.71
N ASP A 157 16.49 -24.64 -25.43
CA ASP A 157 16.01 -25.93 -25.93
C ASP A 157 15.97 -25.97 -27.47
N ARG A 158 15.56 -24.87 -28.11
CA ARG A 158 15.62 -24.73 -29.58
C ARG A 158 17.05 -24.80 -30.11
N LEU A 159 17.98 -24.07 -29.48
CA LEU A 159 19.39 -24.06 -29.90
C LEU A 159 20.04 -25.45 -29.72
N ARG A 160 19.72 -26.16 -28.64
CA ARG A 160 20.21 -27.53 -28.41
C ARG A 160 19.70 -28.50 -29.48
N LYS A 161 18.42 -28.44 -29.85
CA LYS A 161 17.86 -29.27 -30.93
C LYS A 161 18.57 -29.05 -32.26
N LEU A 162 18.79 -27.79 -32.65
CA LEU A 162 19.50 -27.44 -33.88
C LEU A 162 20.95 -27.95 -33.88
N HIS A 163 21.64 -27.88 -32.73
CA HIS A 163 23.00 -28.40 -32.61
C HIS A 163 23.05 -29.93 -32.75
N LEU A 164 22.12 -30.66 -32.12
CA LEU A 164 22.02 -32.12 -32.22
C LEU A 164 21.68 -32.57 -33.65
N GLU A 165 20.75 -31.90 -34.33
CA GLU A 165 20.43 -32.17 -35.73
C GLU A 165 21.61 -31.89 -36.68
N GLY A 166 22.40 -30.84 -36.40
CA GLY A 166 23.62 -30.54 -37.15
C GLY A 166 24.71 -31.59 -36.95
N LYS A 167 24.93 -32.04 -35.71
CA LYS A 167 25.93 -33.07 -35.36
C LYS A 167 25.54 -34.45 -35.92
N GLY A 168 24.24 -34.75 -36.01
CA GLY A 168 23.70 -35.97 -36.61
C GLY A 168 23.83 -36.03 -38.15
N ARG A 169 23.88 -34.89 -38.84
CA ARG A 169 24.11 -34.83 -40.31
C ARG A 169 25.58 -34.94 -40.71
N GLN A 170 26.52 -34.85 -39.78
CA GLN A 170 27.97 -34.98 -40.04
C GLN A 170 28.51 -36.39 -39.79
N LYS A 171 27.68 -37.34 -39.35
CA LYS A 171 27.97 -38.78 -39.31
C LYS A 171 27.33 -39.47 -40.49
#